data_AF-A0A3E2NBV5-F1
#
_entry.id   AF-A0A3E2NBV5-F1
#
_cell.length_a   1.000
_cell.length_b   1.000
_cell.length_c   1.000
_cell.angle_alpha   90.00
_cell.angle_beta   90.00
_cell.angle_gamma   90.00
#
_symmetry.space_group_name_H-M   'P 1'
#
loop_
_entity.id
_entity.type
_entity.pdbx_description
1 polymer ?
#
loop_
_entity_poly.entity_id
_entity_poly.type
_entity_poly.pdbx_seq_one_letter_code
_entity_poly.pdbx_strand_id
1 'polypeptide(L)'
;MNMVYIASPLRGDYNTNIKNAVEYCRLAGAQGVLPLAPHIIFSQWCNDTIPEQREKGLQLGLALLEKVDELWVMGTTFSQGMQGEVAFAMEHKIPIFFVSHPHDPAYYPVSADENRLLTSLDCTPESRQESYEGQFVVLRHEHIRQEYRTPRNQIWTVTHGPGCRPNYAHSDTIHLTHPVDGDRMVVGRGDVWGVPTLKTMDCIRQAYPEFDAALQPAAEPEGELCR
;
A
#
# COMPACT_ATOMS: atom_id res chain seq x y z
N MET A 1 -8.44 -10.23 11.06
CA MET A 1 -9.12 -10.07 9.76
C MET A 1 -9.38 -8.59 9.55
N ASN A 2 -8.77 -8.00 8.50
CA ASN A 2 -8.80 -6.56 8.28
C ASN A 2 -10.15 -6.11 7.74
N MET A 3 -10.65 -4.99 8.25
CA MET A 3 -11.80 -4.26 7.72
C MET A 3 -11.32 -3.33 6.61
N VAL A 4 -11.90 -3.49 5.41
CA VAL A 4 -11.46 -2.75 4.23
C VAL A 4 -12.62 -1.95 3.68
N TYR A 5 -12.42 -0.64 3.50
CA TYR A 5 -13.35 0.21 2.78
C TYR A 5 -13.09 0.12 1.28
N ILE A 6 -14.12 -0.22 0.49
CA ILE A 6 -14.05 -0.31 -0.97
C ILE A 6 -14.64 0.96 -1.58
N ALA A 7 -13.76 1.83 -2.08
CA ALA A 7 -14.14 3.04 -2.80
C ALA A 7 -14.19 2.75 -4.30
N SER A 8 -15.37 2.90 -4.91
CA SER A 8 -15.57 2.73 -6.36
C SER A 8 -16.58 3.75 -6.90
N PRO A 9 -16.58 4.01 -8.22
CA PRO A 9 -17.56 4.91 -8.83
C PRO A 9 -19.00 4.45 -8.58
N LEU A 10 -19.89 5.38 -8.24
CA LEU A 10 -21.34 5.15 -8.15
C LEU A 10 -22.11 5.81 -9.30
N ARG A 11 -21.81 7.09 -9.58
CA ARG A 11 -22.54 7.90 -10.59
C ARG A 11 -22.22 7.46 -12.02
N GLY A 12 -23.15 7.73 -12.93
CA GLY A 12 -23.08 7.31 -14.33
C GLY A 12 -24.01 6.11 -14.53
N ASP A 13 -23.45 4.95 -14.86
CA ASP A 13 -24.22 3.71 -14.93
C ASP A 13 -24.36 3.07 -13.55
N TYR A 14 -25.36 3.52 -12.79
CA TYR A 14 -25.63 3.04 -11.43
C TYR A 14 -25.78 1.51 -11.36
N ASN A 15 -26.46 0.90 -12.33
CA ASN A 15 -26.70 -0.55 -12.32
C ASN A 15 -25.39 -1.33 -12.46
N THR A 16 -24.53 -0.91 -13.39
CA THR A 16 -23.22 -1.54 -13.60
C THR A 16 -22.30 -1.26 -12.42
N ASN A 17 -22.28 -0.04 -11.90
CA ASN A 17 -21.44 0.35 -10.78
C ASN A 17 -21.77 -0.40 -9.49
N ILE A 18 -23.06 -0.58 -9.17
CA ILE A 18 -23.48 -1.38 -8.00
C ILE A 18 -23.07 -2.85 -8.18
N LYS A 19 -23.28 -3.43 -9.37
CA LYS A 19 -22.84 -4.81 -9.66
C LYS A 19 -21.33 -4.97 -9.50
N ASN A 20 -20.56 -4.00 -10.00
CA ASN A 20 -19.11 -3.97 -9.87
C ASN A 20 -18.69 -3.88 -8.40
N ALA A 21 -19.28 -2.98 -7.62
CA ALA A 21 -18.96 -2.86 -6.20
C ALA A 21 -19.26 -4.15 -5.42
N VAL A 22 -20.39 -4.80 -5.69
CA VAL A 22 -20.72 -6.13 -5.11
C VAL A 22 -19.66 -7.16 -5.49
N GLU A 23 -19.24 -7.20 -6.75
CA GLU A 23 -18.22 -8.13 -7.22
C GLU A 23 -16.85 -7.84 -6.58
N TYR A 24 -16.46 -6.58 -6.44
CA TYR A 24 -15.22 -6.19 -5.77
C TYR A 24 -15.22 -6.61 -4.30
N CYS A 25 -16.34 -6.41 -3.60
CA CYS A 25 -16.52 -6.94 -2.24
C CYS A 25 -16.43 -8.48 -2.23
N ARG A 26 -17.02 -9.17 -3.19
CA ARG A 26 -16.92 -10.64 -3.26
C ARG A 26 -15.47 -11.11 -3.44
N LEU A 27 -14.72 -10.48 -4.35
CA LEU A 27 -13.32 -10.80 -4.64
C LEU A 27 -12.39 -10.46 -3.46
N ALA A 28 -12.61 -9.33 -2.80
CA ALA A 28 -11.91 -8.97 -1.57
C ALA A 28 -12.20 -9.99 -0.46
N GLY A 29 -13.48 -10.29 -0.21
CA GLY A 29 -13.89 -11.24 0.83
C GLY A 29 -13.33 -12.65 0.61
N ALA A 30 -13.23 -13.09 -0.64
CA ALA A 30 -12.60 -14.37 -0.99
C ALA A 30 -11.10 -14.44 -0.64
N GLN A 31 -10.45 -13.29 -0.44
CA GLN A 31 -9.05 -13.18 -0.05
C GLN A 31 -8.87 -12.96 1.47
N GLY A 32 -9.93 -13.11 2.27
CA GLY A 32 -9.82 -13.13 3.74
C GLY A 32 -9.87 -11.76 4.43
N VAL A 33 -10.40 -10.73 3.76
CA VAL A 33 -10.72 -9.44 4.39
C VAL A 33 -12.22 -9.27 4.60
N LEU A 34 -12.62 -8.30 5.41
CA LEU A 34 -14.02 -7.86 5.57
C LEU A 34 -14.27 -6.58 4.74
N PRO A 35 -14.77 -6.69 3.50
CA PRO A 35 -14.95 -5.54 2.63
C PRO A 35 -16.28 -4.82 2.87
N LEU A 36 -16.23 -3.50 2.86
CA LEU A 36 -17.38 -2.62 3.06
C LEU A 36 -17.43 -1.58 1.93
N ALA A 37 -18.48 -1.63 1.11
CA ALA A 37 -18.77 -0.60 0.10
C ALA A 37 -20.02 0.19 0.52
N PRO A 38 -19.88 1.40 1.07
CA PRO A 38 -21.02 2.09 1.68
C PRO A 38 -22.15 2.42 0.73
N HIS A 39 -21.82 2.73 -0.52
CA HIS A 39 -22.83 3.07 -1.51
C HIS A 39 -23.71 1.87 -1.91
N ILE A 40 -23.38 0.62 -1.54
CA ILE A 40 -24.31 -0.51 -1.69
C ILE A 40 -25.46 -0.39 -0.69
N ILE A 41 -25.16 0.05 0.54
CA ILE A 41 -26.12 0.10 1.66
C ILE A 41 -26.80 1.47 1.72
N PHE A 42 -26.03 2.55 1.74
CA PHE A 42 -26.54 3.90 1.93
C PHE A 42 -27.38 4.36 0.76
N SER A 43 -27.06 3.98 -0.48
CA SER A 43 -27.87 4.36 -1.65
C SER A 43 -29.30 3.79 -1.61
N GLN A 44 -29.56 2.75 -0.82
CA GLN A 44 -30.89 2.16 -0.66
C GLN A 44 -31.86 3.11 0.09
N TRP A 45 -31.34 4.08 0.83
CA TRP A 45 -32.15 4.99 1.67
C TRP A 45 -31.67 6.45 1.69
N CYS A 46 -30.48 6.73 1.15
CA CYS A 46 -29.96 8.06 0.82
C CYS A 46 -29.90 8.22 -0.69
N ASN A 47 -30.86 8.94 -1.28
CA ASN A 47 -30.87 9.19 -2.71
C ASN A 47 -29.77 10.19 -3.11
N ASP A 48 -28.78 9.73 -3.88
CA ASP A 48 -27.64 10.52 -4.34
C ASP A 48 -28.05 11.69 -5.27
N THR A 49 -29.26 11.68 -5.84
CA THR A 49 -29.76 12.78 -6.68
C THR A 49 -30.35 13.93 -5.85
N ILE A 50 -30.57 13.74 -4.55
CA ILE A 50 -31.08 14.77 -3.63
C ILE A 50 -29.90 15.31 -2.82
N PRO A 51 -29.52 16.60 -2.97
CA PRO A 51 -28.31 17.15 -2.35
C PRO A 51 -28.17 16.90 -0.85
N GLU A 52 -29.26 17.06 -0.07
CA GLU A 52 -29.26 16.86 1.38
C GLU A 52 -29.03 15.37 1.75
N GLN A 53 -29.67 14.45 1.04
CA GLN A 53 -29.51 13.01 1.29
C GLN A 53 -28.13 12.51 0.84
N ARG A 54 -27.60 13.07 -0.25
CA ARG A 54 -26.23 12.85 -0.72
C ARG A 54 -25.22 13.27 0.34
N GLU A 55 -25.35 14.48 0.89
CA GLU A 55 -24.46 14.97 1.94
C GLU A 55 -24.49 14.06 3.17
N LYS A 56 -25.69 13.66 3.61
CA LYS A 56 -25.85 12.69 4.70
C LYS A 56 -25.19 11.34 4.38
N GLY A 57 -25.35 10.84 3.15
CA GLY A 57 -24.71 9.59 2.70
C GLY A 57 -23.19 9.67 2.71
N LEU A 58 -22.61 10.80 2.29
CA LEU A 58 -21.18 11.05 2.36
C LEU A 58 -20.68 11.09 3.80
N GLN A 59 -21.36 11.81 4.70
CA GLN A 59 -20.98 11.88 6.12
C GLN A 59 -20.97 10.51 6.79
N LEU A 60 -21.97 9.67 6.49
CA LEU A 60 -22.02 8.29 6.98
C LEU A 60 -20.90 7.43 6.39
N GLY A 61 -20.56 7.65 5.11
CA GLY A 61 -19.42 7.01 4.45
C GLY A 61 -18.11 7.33 5.16
N LEU A 62 -17.86 8.60 5.46
CA LEU A 62 -16.66 9.04 6.18
C LEU A 62 -16.62 8.50 7.62
N ALA A 63 -17.74 8.50 8.33
CA ALA A 63 -17.84 7.90 9.67
C ALA A 63 -17.59 6.38 9.67
N LEU A 64 -17.89 5.68 8.57
CA LEU A 64 -17.50 4.28 8.40
C LEU A 64 -16.01 4.16 8.06
N LEU A 65 -15.50 5.02 7.17
CA LEU A 65 -14.11 5.05 6.75
C LEU A 65 -13.16 5.23 7.94
N GLU A 66 -13.52 6.07 8.91
CA GLU A 66 -12.76 6.25 10.16
C GLU A 66 -12.57 4.95 10.98
N LYS A 67 -13.42 3.94 10.77
CA LYS A 67 -13.44 2.70 11.55
C LYS A 67 -12.79 1.51 10.84
N VAL A 68 -12.41 1.64 9.58
CA VAL A 68 -11.77 0.56 8.83
C VAL A 68 -10.26 0.60 9.02
N ASP A 69 -9.59 -0.53 8.75
CA ASP A 69 -8.14 -0.63 8.80
C ASP A 69 -7.48 -0.05 7.55
N GLU A 70 -8.15 -0.14 6.39
CA GLU A 70 -7.57 0.21 5.09
C GLU A 70 -8.64 0.75 4.12
N LEU A 71 -8.23 1.65 3.21
CA LEU A 71 -9.01 2.13 2.08
C LEU A 71 -8.47 1.54 0.77
N TRP A 72 -9.30 0.80 0.03
CA TRP A 72 -8.96 0.31 -1.30
C TRP A 72 -9.77 1.05 -2.36
N VAL A 73 -9.06 1.72 -3.26
CA VAL A 73 -9.62 2.56 -4.31
C VAL A 73 -9.64 1.78 -5.62
N MET A 74 -10.83 1.48 -6.13
CA MET A 74 -11.05 0.57 -7.25
C MET A 74 -11.10 1.29 -8.60
N GLY A 75 -10.29 0.83 -9.54
CA GLY A 75 -10.25 1.26 -10.93
C GLY A 75 -9.35 2.48 -11.16
N THR A 76 -9.41 3.01 -12.38
CA THR A 76 -8.57 4.13 -12.83
C THR A 76 -9.32 5.47 -12.91
N THR A 77 -10.65 5.44 -12.69
CA THR A 77 -11.51 6.63 -12.74
C THR A 77 -11.90 7.07 -11.33
N PHE A 78 -11.50 8.29 -10.96
CA PHE A 78 -11.79 8.84 -9.63
C PHE A 78 -12.99 9.78 -9.67
N SER A 79 -14.07 9.39 -9.00
CA SER A 79 -15.21 10.29 -8.79
C SER A 79 -14.91 11.33 -7.71
N GLN A 80 -15.67 12.44 -7.69
CA GLN A 80 -15.55 13.45 -6.63
C GLN A 80 -15.74 12.86 -5.23
N GLY A 81 -16.63 11.85 -5.08
CA GLY A 81 -16.83 11.16 -3.80
C GLY A 81 -15.57 10.41 -3.37
N MET A 82 -14.97 9.66 -4.30
CA MET A 82 -13.72 8.92 -4.05
C MET A 82 -12.56 9.85 -3.71
N GLN A 83 -12.48 11.03 -4.34
CA GLN A 83 -11.48 12.03 -4.00
C GLN A 83 -11.63 12.53 -2.55
N GLY A 84 -12.87 12.73 -2.10
CA GLY A 84 -13.16 13.08 -0.70
C GLY A 84 -12.78 11.97 0.28
N GLU A 85 -13.08 10.71 -0.06
CA GLU A 85 -12.69 9.54 0.74
C GLU A 85 -11.16 9.41 0.85
N VAL A 86 -10.44 9.57 -0.26
CA VAL A 86 -8.96 9.57 -0.27
C VAL A 86 -8.40 10.70 0.57
N ALA A 87 -8.92 11.92 0.41
CA ALA A 87 -8.47 13.07 1.20
C ALA A 87 -8.68 12.84 2.71
N PHE A 88 -9.85 12.32 3.09
CA PHE A 88 -10.16 11.98 4.48
C PHE A 88 -9.21 10.90 5.02
N ALA A 89 -8.97 9.83 4.25
CA ALA A 89 -8.05 8.77 4.63
C ALA A 89 -6.62 9.29 4.83
N MET A 90 -6.14 10.21 3.96
CA MET A 90 -4.83 10.85 4.12
C MET A 90 -4.75 11.67 5.41
N GLU A 91 -5.78 12.47 5.72
CA GLU A 91 -5.85 13.27 6.95
C GLU A 91 -5.84 12.40 8.21
N HIS A 92 -6.56 11.27 8.17
CA HIS A 92 -6.72 10.36 9.31
C HIS A 92 -5.64 9.26 9.36
N LYS A 93 -4.66 9.31 8.45
CA LYS A 93 -3.57 8.31 8.33
C LYS A 93 -4.09 6.88 8.18
N ILE A 94 -5.15 6.72 7.40
CA ILE A 94 -5.68 5.42 6.99
C ILE A 94 -4.87 4.98 5.75
N PRO A 95 -4.27 3.77 5.76
CA PRO A 95 -3.56 3.22 4.60
C PRO A 95 -4.45 3.17 3.36
N ILE A 96 -3.89 3.61 2.22
CA ILE A 96 -4.59 3.69 0.94
C ILE A 96 -3.90 2.79 -0.08
N PHE A 97 -4.68 1.95 -0.75
CA PHE A 97 -4.23 1.10 -1.84
C PHE A 97 -5.05 1.34 -3.10
N PHE A 98 -4.40 1.38 -4.25
CA PHE A 98 -5.05 1.60 -5.54
C PHE A 98 -5.07 0.28 -6.32
N VAL A 99 -6.28 -0.19 -6.65
CA VAL A 99 -6.48 -1.44 -7.40
C VAL A 99 -6.87 -1.07 -8.83
N SER A 100 -5.88 -1.01 -9.72
CA SER A 100 -6.09 -0.56 -11.10
C SER A 100 -6.96 -1.50 -11.94
N HIS A 101 -6.93 -2.81 -11.66
CA HIS A 101 -7.72 -3.83 -12.33
C HIS A 101 -8.60 -4.60 -11.32
N PRO A 102 -9.71 -4.03 -10.86
CA PRO A 102 -10.53 -4.60 -9.78
C PRO A 102 -11.15 -5.97 -10.05
N HIS A 103 -11.20 -6.42 -11.31
CA HIS A 103 -11.71 -7.74 -11.68
C HIS A 103 -10.62 -8.83 -11.68
N ASP A 104 -9.37 -8.45 -11.46
CA ASP A 104 -8.24 -9.39 -11.34
C ASP A 104 -7.74 -9.41 -9.89
N PRO A 105 -7.94 -10.52 -9.15
CA PRO A 105 -7.50 -10.67 -7.77
C PRO A 105 -5.99 -10.43 -7.55
N ALA A 106 -5.14 -10.61 -8.57
CA ALA A 106 -3.70 -10.43 -8.43
C ALA A 106 -3.31 -8.97 -8.06
N TYR A 107 -4.18 -8.01 -8.39
CA TYR A 107 -4.00 -6.58 -8.12
C TYR A 107 -4.47 -6.16 -6.73
N TYR A 108 -5.07 -7.07 -5.95
CA TYR A 108 -5.56 -6.73 -4.62
C TYR A 108 -4.39 -6.69 -3.63
N PRO A 109 -4.33 -5.70 -2.73
CA PRO A 109 -3.19 -5.44 -1.85
C PRO A 109 -3.23 -6.35 -0.61
N VAL A 110 -3.40 -7.66 -0.83
CA VAL A 110 -3.48 -8.65 0.25
C VAL A 110 -2.10 -9.17 0.53
N SER A 111 -1.71 -9.15 1.80
CA SER A 111 -0.45 -9.72 2.26
C SER A 111 -0.52 -11.25 2.30
N ALA A 112 0.59 -11.90 1.98
CA ALA A 112 0.76 -13.35 2.05
C ALA A 112 0.90 -13.86 3.50
N ASP A 113 1.24 -12.96 4.44
CA ASP A 113 1.14 -13.18 5.87
C ASP A 113 0.18 -12.15 6.47
N GLU A 114 -0.44 -12.43 7.61
CA GLU A 114 -1.51 -11.58 8.18
C GLU A 114 -1.05 -10.14 8.57
N ASN A 115 0.19 -9.76 8.29
CA ASN A 115 0.71 -8.42 8.52
C ASN A 115 0.30 -7.45 7.40
N ARG A 116 -0.04 -6.23 7.77
CA ARG A 116 -0.41 -5.17 6.82
C ARG A 116 0.76 -4.79 5.91
N LEU A 117 0.48 -4.63 4.61
CA LEU A 117 1.45 -4.09 3.65
C LEU A 117 1.81 -2.63 3.93
N LEU A 118 3.07 -2.29 3.69
CA LEU A 118 3.62 -0.97 3.91
C LEU A 118 3.18 0.02 2.81
N THR A 119 2.92 1.25 3.23
CA THR A 119 2.52 2.38 2.38
C THR A 119 3.40 3.59 2.64
N SER A 120 3.10 4.73 2.02
CA SER A 120 3.78 6.00 2.33
C SER A 120 3.67 6.44 3.78
N LEU A 121 2.66 5.97 4.53
CA LEU A 121 2.51 6.29 5.96
C LEU A 121 3.61 5.66 6.83
N ASP A 122 4.27 4.63 6.31
CA ASP A 122 5.33 3.89 6.99
C ASP A 122 6.73 4.45 6.69
N CYS A 123 6.80 5.55 5.94
CA CYS A 123 8.03 6.20 5.51
C CYS A 123 8.29 7.51 6.27
N THR A 124 9.56 7.88 6.37
CA THR A 124 10.00 9.19 6.88
C THR A 124 9.44 10.30 5.98
N PRO A 125 8.82 11.35 6.54
CA PRO A 125 8.32 12.48 5.75
C PRO A 125 9.42 13.05 4.86
N GLU A 126 9.06 13.44 3.64
CA GLU A 126 9.96 14.08 2.67
C GLU A 126 11.16 13.24 2.20
N SER A 127 11.32 11.98 2.64
CA SER A 127 12.45 11.13 2.21
C SER A 127 12.56 10.99 0.69
N ARG A 128 11.44 11.15 -0.03
CA ARG A 128 11.37 11.19 -1.50
C ARG A 128 12.19 12.32 -2.13
N GLN A 129 12.57 13.33 -1.37
CA GLN A 129 13.38 14.47 -1.78
C GLN A 129 14.86 14.30 -1.43
N GLU A 130 15.25 13.16 -0.86
CA GLU A 130 16.63 12.89 -0.43
C GLU A 130 17.29 11.82 -1.32
N SER A 131 18.62 11.63 -1.18
CA SER A 131 19.30 10.54 -1.86
C SER A 131 18.93 9.20 -1.22
N TYR A 132 18.55 8.20 -2.01
CA TYR A 132 18.32 6.85 -1.49
C TYR A 132 19.58 5.98 -1.45
N GLU A 133 20.68 6.39 -2.06
CA GLU A 133 21.91 5.57 -2.15
C GLU A 133 22.39 5.10 -0.77
N GLY A 134 22.52 3.79 -0.58
CA GLY A 134 22.89 3.16 0.68
C GLY A 134 21.77 3.08 1.73
N GLN A 135 20.57 3.58 1.44
CA GLN A 135 19.43 3.57 2.37
C GLN A 135 18.51 2.38 2.13
N PHE A 136 17.73 2.04 3.16
CA PHE A 136 16.54 1.21 2.98
C PHE A 136 15.42 2.01 2.33
N VAL A 137 14.64 1.34 1.49
CA VAL A 137 13.42 1.88 0.89
C VAL A 137 12.29 0.88 1.00
N VAL A 138 11.06 1.40 1.05
CA VAL A 138 9.83 0.62 0.99
C VAL A 138 9.38 0.53 -0.47
N LEU A 139 9.50 -0.65 -1.08
CA LEU A 139 9.00 -0.96 -2.40
C LEU A 139 7.46 -1.01 -2.41
N ARG A 140 6.87 -0.51 -3.49
CA ARG A 140 5.45 -0.66 -3.77
C ARG A 140 5.08 -2.13 -3.97
N HIS A 141 4.06 -2.59 -3.24
CA HIS A 141 3.61 -3.99 -3.25
C HIS A 141 3.22 -4.52 -4.64
N GLU A 142 2.88 -3.63 -5.57
CA GLU A 142 2.58 -3.92 -6.98
C GLU A 142 3.76 -4.57 -7.72
N HIS A 143 4.99 -4.36 -7.23
CA HIS A 143 6.22 -4.95 -7.78
C HIS A 143 6.56 -6.32 -7.18
N ILE A 144 5.71 -6.82 -6.28
CA ILE A 144 5.90 -8.10 -5.60
C ILE A 144 4.75 -9.02 -6.01
N ARG A 145 5.09 -10.24 -6.43
CA ARG A 145 4.09 -11.26 -6.75
C ARG A 145 3.29 -11.61 -5.50
N GLN A 146 2.01 -11.93 -5.69
CA GLN A 146 1.04 -12.10 -4.60
C GLN A 146 1.52 -13.12 -3.55
N GLU A 147 2.14 -14.23 -3.96
CA GLU A 147 2.64 -15.27 -3.08
C GLU A 147 3.83 -14.85 -2.20
N TYR A 148 4.54 -13.77 -2.57
CA TYR A 148 5.67 -13.21 -1.81
C TYR A 148 5.35 -11.84 -1.21
N ARG A 149 4.12 -11.36 -1.33
CA ARG A 149 3.73 -10.00 -0.95
C ARG A 149 3.60 -9.91 0.56
N THR A 150 4.68 -9.59 1.24
CA THR A 150 4.72 -9.35 2.69
C THR A 150 5.38 -8.00 2.97
N PRO A 151 5.10 -7.34 4.11
CA PRO A 151 5.76 -6.08 4.43
C PRO A 151 7.28 -6.23 4.59
N ARG A 152 7.79 -7.40 4.99
CA ARG A 152 9.22 -7.71 4.93
C ARG A 152 9.78 -7.58 3.53
N ASN A 153 9.14 -8.23 2.56
CA ASN A 153 9.59 -8.25 1.17
C ASN A 153 9.38 -6.91 0.45
N GLN A 154 8.79 -5.92 1.13
CA GLN A 154 8.79 -4.53 0.68
C GLN A 154 10.03 -3.76 1.12
N ILE A 155 10.88 -4.25 2.02
CA ILE A 155 12.08 -3.53 2.45
C ILE A 155 13.31 -3.94 1.62
N TRP A 156 13.90 -2.96 0.94
CA TRP A 156 15.05 -3.17 0.07
C TRP A 156 16.16 -2.16 0.34
N THR A 157 17.41 -2.55 0.14
CA THR A 157 18.55 -1.62 0.18
C THR A 157 18.79 -1.07 -1.22
N VAL A 158 18.90 0.25 -1.36
CA VAL A 158 19.31 0.88 -2.61
C VAL A 158 20.83 0.88 -2.70
N THR A 159 21.35 0.30 -3.77
CA THR A 159 22.79 0.16 -3.98
C THR A 159 23.36 1.31 -4.80
N HIS A 160 22.78 1.61 -5.95
CA HIS A 160 23.24 2.63 -6.90
C HIS A 160 22.16 2.93 -7.94
N GLY A 161 22.41 3.92 -8.81
CA GLY A 161 21.57 4.22 -9.96
C GLY A 161 21.36 5.73 -10.16
N PRO A 162 21.10 6.19 -11.38
CA PRO A 162 20.92 7.61 -11.68
C PRO A 162 19.76 8.24 -10.91
N GLY A 163 18.71 7.47 -10.61
CA GLY A 163 17.54 7.91 -9.84
C GLY A 163 17.73 7.92 -8.33
N CYS A 164 18.91 7.59 -7.81
CA CYS A 164 19.16 7.60 -6.37
C CYS A 164 19.00 9.00 -5.78
N ARG A 165 19.41 10.03 -6.51
CA ARG A 165 19.21 11.43 -6.14
C ARG A 165 17.94 11.97 -6.78
N PRO A 166 17.22 12.90 -6.14
CA PRO A 166 15.96 13.45 -6.67
C PRO A 166 16.15 14.30 -7.94
N ASN A 167 17.35 14.81 -8.20
CA ASN A 167 17.66 15.70 -9.32
C ASN A 167 18.15 14.93 -10.58
N TYR A 168 17.69 13.69 -10.77
CA TYR A 168 18.00 12.91 -11.95
C TYR A 168 17.41 13.57 -13.21
N ALA A 169 18.16 13.52 -14.32
CA ALA A 169 17.76 14.20 -15.56
C ALA A 169 17.30 13.25 -16.67
N HIS A 170 17.90 12.05 -16.76
CA HIS A 170 17.72 11.16 -17.91
C HIS A 170 17.08 9.81 -17.58
N SER A 171 17.18 9.37 -16.33
CA SER A 171 16.66 8.09 -15.86
C SER A 171 16.43 8.18 -14.37
N ASP A 172 15.26 7.73 -13.93
CA ASP A 172 14.88 7.63 -12.52
C ASP A 172 15.25 6.27 -11.92
N THR A 173 16.05 5.47 -12.61
CA THR A 173 16.33 4.09 -12.22
C THR A 173 17.17 3.97 -10.95
N ILE A 174 16.76 3.07 -10.06
CA ILE A 174 17.47 2.67 -8.85
C ILE A 174 17.63 1.14 -8.82
N HIS A 175 18.82 0.70 -8.38
CA HIS A 175 19.16 -0.72 -8.22
C HIS A 175 19.00 -1.13 -6.77
N LEU A 176 18.20 -2.16 -6.55
CA LEU A 176 17.85 -2.65 -5.23
C LEU A 176 18.50 -4.01 -4.96
N THR A 177 18.81 -4.27 -3.70
CA THR A 177 19.19 -5.60 -3.20
C THR A 177 18.36 -5.91 -1.96
N HIS A 178 17.74 -7.07 -1.93
CA HIS A 178 16.95 -7.51 -0.79
C HIS A 178 17.90 -7.94 0.34
N PRO A 179 17.69 -7.48 1.59
CA PRO A 179 18.66 -7.67 2.65
C PRO A 179 18.80 -9.13 3.13
N VAL A 180 17.82 -10.00 2.85
CA VAL A 180 17.81 -11.36 3.42
C VAL A 180 18.31 -12.42 2.44
N ASP A 181 17.80 -12.45 1.22
CA ASP A 181 18.17 -13.45 0.19
C ASP A 181 19.17 -12.91 -0.84
N GLY A 182 19.45 -11.60 -0.83
CA GLY A 182 20.36 -10.97 -1.78
C GLY A 182 19.79 -10.82 -3.19
N ASP A 183 18.49 -11.04 -3.39
CA ASP A 183 17.83 -10.82 -4.67
C ASP A 183 18.03 -9.40 -5.15
N ARG A 184 18.10 -9.23 -6.47
CA ARG A 184 18.36 -7.93 -7.10
C ARG A 184 17.21 -7.56 -8.00
N MET A 185 16.82 -6.30 -7.94
CA MET A 185 15.85 -5.75 -8.88
C MET A 185 16.23 -4.34 -9.32
N VAL A 186 15.64 -3.90 -10.41
CA VAL A 186 15.79 -2.57 -10.97
C VAL A 186 14.41 -1.97 -11.11
N VAL A 187 14.18 -0.82 -10.49
CA VAL A 187 12.89 -0.12 -10.51
C VAL A 187 13.09 1.37 -10.72
N GLY A 188 12.02 2.10 -11.02
CA GLY A 188 12.04 3.56 -11.03
C GLY A 188 12.00 4.12 -9.61
N ARG A 189 12.47 5.37 -9.44
CA ARG A 189 12.39 6.08 -8.16
C ARG A 189 10.94 6.25 -7.70
N GLY A 190 10.00 6.36 -8.65
CA GLY A 190 8.57 6.45 -8.38
C GLY A 190 7.95 5.17 -7.79
N ASP A 191 8.63 4.03 -7.94
CA ASP A 191 8.15 2.70 -7.56
C ASP A 191 8.43 2.36 -6.08
N VAL A 192 9.02 3.29 -5.34
CA VAL A 192 9.20 3.19 -3.89
C VAL A 192 8.36 4.24 -3.16
N TRP A 193 7.88 3.88 -1.98
CA TRP A 193 7.17 4.80 -1.09
C TRP A 193 8.12 5.81 -0.45
N GLY A 194 9.32 5.39 -0.06
CA GLY A 194 10.31 6.24 0.61
C GLY A 194 11.20 5.42 1.53
N VAL A 195 11.95 6.11 2.38
CA VAL A 195 12.79 5.51 3.42
C VAL A 195 11.87 5.12 4.59
N PRO A 196 11.89 3.88 5.10
CA PRO A 196 11.05 3.48 6.23
C PRO A 196 11.41 4.25 7.50
N THR A 197 10.42 4.56 8.34
CA THR A 197 10.70 5.16 9.66
C THR A 197 11.43 4.16 10.56
N LEU A 198 12.11 4.66 11.60
CA LEU A 198 12.72 3.79 12.62
C LEU A 198 11.70 2.85 13.26
N LYS A 199 10.51 3.38 13.60
CA LYS A 199 9.41 2.57 14.16
C LYS A 199 9.00 1.45 13.20
N THR A 200 8.87 1.75 11.90
CA THR A 200 8.57 0.75 10.88
C THR A 200 9.63 -0.34 10.86
N MET A 201 10.92 0.04 10.83
CA MET A 201 12.02 -0.91 10.82
C MET A 201 12.03 -1.81 12.06
N ASP A 202 11.79 -1.25 13.25
CA ASP A 202 11.73 -2.01 14.49
C ASP A 202 10.56 -3.02 14.48
N CYS A 203 9.38 -2.61 13.99
CA CYS A 203 8.24 -3.51 13.81
C CYS A 203 8.56 -4.65 12.82
N ILE A 204 9.22 -4.36 11.70
CA ILE A 204 9.62 -5.40 10.73
C ILE A 204 10.62 -6.37 11.36
N ARG A 205 11.66 -5.89 12.04
CA ARG A 205 12.64 -6.75 12.73
C ARG A 205 11.98 -7.66 13.77
N GLN A 206 11.01 -7.15 14.52
CA GLN A 206 10.27 -7.93 15.50
C GLN A 206 9.36 -8.99 14.86
N ALA A 207 8.68 -8.64 13.76
CA ALA A 207 7.76 -9.54 13.07
C ALA A 207 8.48 -10.63 12.26
N TYR A 208 9.71 -10.35 11.80
CA TYR A 208 10.49 -11.21 10.90
C TYR A 208 11.90 -11.46 11.46
N PRO A 209 12.08 -12.48 12.32
CA PRO A 209 13.38 -12.75 12.95
C PRO A 209 14.51 -13.01 11.96
N GLU A 210 14.23 -13.63 10.82
CA GLU A 210 15.21 -13.85 9.75
C GLU A 210 15.68 -12.55 9.09
N PHE A 211 14.79 -11.54 9.05
CA PHE A 211 15.13 -10.22 8.55
C PHE A 211 16.03 -9.48 9.54
N ASP A 212 15.73 -9.55 10.84
CA ASP A 212 16.60 -8.96 11.86
C ASP A 212 17.99 -9.60 11.86
N ALA A 213 18.07 -10.93 11.80
CA ALA A 213 19.34 -11.65 11.73
C ALA A 213 20.20 -11.24 10.51
N ALA A 214 19.57 -11.04 9.34
CA ALA A 214 20.28 -10.63 8.12
C ALA A 214 20.86 -9.20 8.19
N LEU A 215 20.28 -8.34 9.05
CA LEU A 215 20.76 -6.96 9.25
C LEU A 215 21.86 -6.84 10.30
N GLN A 216 22.09 -7.88 11.10
CA GLN A 216 23.19 -7.89 12.05
C GLN A 216 24.51 -8.07 11.30
N PRO A 217 25.57 -7.31 11.64
CA PRO A 217 26.88 -7.52 11.04
C PRO A 217 27.29 -8.97 11.27
N ALA A 218 27.76 -9.64 10.20
CA ALA A 218 28.35 -10.96 10.32
C ALA A 218 29.43 -10.89 11.40
N ALA A 219 29.35 -11.76 12.43
CA ALA A 219 30.42 -11.88 13.39
C ALA A 219 31.72 -12.11 12.59
N GLU A 220 32.69 -11.20 12.73
CA GLU A 220 34.01 -11.42 12.17
C GLU A 220 34.48 -12.79 12.65
N PRO A 221 34.89 -13.72 11.76
CA PRO A 221 35.52 -14.94 12.23
C PRO A 221 36.73 -14.51 13.06
N GLU A 222 36.70 -14.79 14.36
CA GLU A 222 37.83 -14.58 15.26
C GLU A 222 39.07 -15.11 14.56
N GLY A 223 40.00 -14.20 14.29
CA GLY A 223 41.14 -14.49 13.44
C GLY A 223 41.82 -15.79 13.87
N GLU A 224 41.86 -16.75 12.95
CA GLU A 224 42.91 -17.76 12.96
C GLU A 224 44.24 -17.01 12.82
N LEU A 225 44.80 -16.64 13.97
CA LEU A 225 46.20 -16.35 14.15
C LEU A 225 46.96 -17.60 13.72
N CYS A 226 47.28 -17.68 12.43
CA CYS A 226 48.34 -18.53 11.93
C CYS A 226 49.62 -18.16 12.70
N ARG A 227 49.97 -19.02 13.66
CA ARG A 227 51.28 -19.08 14.29
C ARG A 227 52.20 -19.98 13.49
#